data_AF-A0A661JX26-F1
#
_entry.id   AF-A0A661JX26-F1
#
_cell.length_a   1.000
_cell.length_b   1.000
_cell.length_c   1.000
_cell.angle_alpha   90.00
_cell.angle_beta   90.00
_cell.angle_gamma   90.00
#
_symmetry.space_group_name_H-M   'P 1'
#
loop_
_entity.id
_entity.type
_entity.pdbx_description
1 polymer ?
#
loop_
_entity_poly.entity_id
_entity_poly.type
_entity_poly.pdbx_seq_one_letter_code
_entity_poly.pdbx_strand_id
1 'polypeptide(L)'
;MKVQLDPKIFEPTSPLQPRRASAKDFSEVLKEAIKEVNRLQLEADKAMEDLALGKGDLHNTIIAVEKAEISFRLMMQIRNKLIRAYEEVMRMQL
;
A
#
# COMPACT_ATOMS: atom_id res chain seq x y z
N MET A 1 63.24 -3.42 8.48
CA MET A 1 61.93 -3.49 7.82
C MET A 1 60.85 -3.32 8.88
N LYS A 2 60.44 -2.07 9.16
CA LYS A 2 59.32 -1.76 10.06
C LYS A 2 58.13 -1.45 9.15
N VAL A 3 57.16 -2.35 9.10
CA VAL A 3 55.89 -2.11 8.41
C VAL A 3 55.05 -1.27 9.37
N GLN A 4 54.89 0.01 9.04
CA GLN A 4 53.97 0.91 9.71
C GLN A 4 52.56 0.54 9.25
N LEU A 5 51.70 0.06 10.15
CA LEU A 5 50.28 -0.18 9.87
C LEU A 5 49.54 1.15 10.11
N ASP A 6 48.97 1.74 9.07
CA ASP A 6 48.12 2.92 9.18
C ASP A 6 46.78 2.55 9.84
N PRO A 7 46.42 3.10 11.01
CA PRO A 7 45.21 2.72 11.75
C PRO A 7 43.93 3.38 11.23
N LYS A 8 43.91 3.92 10.01
CA LYS A 8 42.78 4.69 9.44
C LYS A 8 41.70 3.85 8.74
N ILE A 9 41.78 2.52 8.80
CA ILE A 9 40.83 1.61 8.13
C ILE A 9 39.59 1.25 8.96
N PHE A 10 39.44 1.80 10.17
CA PHE A 10 38.23 1.66 10.99
C PHE A 10 37.59 3.03 11.24
N GLU A 11 36.93 3.59 10.21
CA GLU A 11 35.82 4.51 10.47
C GLU A 11 34.59 3.65 10.77
N PRO A 12 33.96 3.75 11.95
CA PRO A 12 32.67 3.11 12.18
C PRO A 12 31.68 3.76 11.22
N THR A 13 31.33 3.03 10.16
CA THR A 13 30.27 3.43 9.23
C THR A 13 29.05 3.82 10.05
N SER A 14 28.63 5.08 9.84
CA SER A 14 27.50 5.72 10.48
C SER A 14 26.37 4.72 10.78
N PRO A 15 25.85 4.64 12.03
CA PRO A 15 24.78 3.73 12.34
C PRO A 15 23.62 4.02 11.40
N LEU A 16 23.20 3.01 10.63
CA LEU A 16 21.98 3.06 9.83
C LEU A 16 20.84 3.44 10.76
N GLN A 17 20.50 4.73 10.79
CA GLN A 17 19.38 5.23 11.57
C GLN A 17 18.16 4.48 11.06
N PRO A 18 17.46 3.70 11.92
CA PRO A 18 16.25 3.04 11.52
C PRO A 18 15.31 4.16 11.09
N ARG A 19 15.04 4.23 9.78
CA ARG A 19 14.09 5.17 9.21
C ARG A 19 12.77 4.84 9.88
N ARG A 20 12.40 5.62 10.91
CA ARG A 20 11.13 5.47 11.60
C ARG A 20 10.07 5.78 10.57
N ALA A 21 9.46 4.75 10.01
CA ALA A 21 8.24 4.90 9.22
C ALA A 21 7.26 5.63 10.14
N SER A 22 7.00 6.88 9.81
CA SER A 22 6.13 7.75 10.59
C SER A 22 4.69 7.34 10.31
N ALA A 23 3.78 7.57 11.27
CA ALA A 23 2.34 7.35 11.05
C ALA A 23 1.81 8.10 9.81
N LYS A 24 2.49 9.18 9.41
CA LYS A 24 2.24 9.94 8.18
C LYS A 24 2.46 9.07 6.94
N ASP A 25 3.48 8.23 6.92
CA ASP A 25 3.80 7.34 5.79
C ASP A 25 2.71 6.28 5.61
N PHE A 26 2.17 5.73 6.71
CA PHE A 26 1.07 4.78 6.64
C PHE A 26 -0.23 5.43 6.17
N SER A 27 -0.56 6.63 6.65
CA SER A 27 -1.77 7.35 6.22
C SER A 27 -1.73 7.70 4.73
N GLU A 28 -0.57 8.06 4.19
CA GLU A 28 -0.42 8.30 2.75
C GLU A 28 -0.58 7.01 1.94
N VAL A 29 0.05 5.90 2.36
CA VAL A 29 -0.14 4.58 1.72
C VAL A 29 -1.60 4.14 1.74
N LEU A 30 -2.31 4.34 2.85
CA LEU A 30 -3.74 4.04 2.94
C LEU A 30 -4.55 4.90 1.96
N LYS A 31 -4.25 6.20 1.88
CA LYS A 31 -4.92 7.13 0.97
C LYS A 31 -4.68 6.77 -0.48
N GLU A 32 -3.46 6.35 -0.83
CA GLU A 32 -3.13 5.83 -2.15
C GLU A 32 -3.89 4.55 -2.47
N ALA A 33 -3.95 3.60 -1.53
CA ALA A 33 -4.73 2.37 -1.70
C ALA A 33 -6.22 2.65 -1.95
N ILE A 34 -6.82 3.61 -1.24
CA ILE A 34 -8.22 4.01 -1.43
C ILE A 34 -8.42 4.61 -2.84
N LYS A 35 -7.52 5.49 -3.27
CA LYS A 35 -7.56 6.07 -4.62
C LYS A 35 -7.44 4.99 -5.69
N GLU A 36 -6.58 4.00 -5.47
CA GLU A 36 -6.36 2.90 -6.39
C GLU A 36 -7.60 2.01 -6.52
N VAL A 37 -8.26 1.66 -5.41
CA VAL A 37 -9.53 0.93 -5.44
C VAL A 37 -10.60 1.71 -6.22
N ASN A 38 -10.70 3.02 -6.00
CA ASN A 38 -11.63 3.87 -6.75
C ASN A 38 -11.29 3.91 -8.26
N ARG A 39 -10.01 3.99 -8.62
CA ARG A 39 -9.58 3.92 -10.02
C ARG A 39 -10.00 2.60 -10.67
N LEU A 40 -9.75 1.48 -9.99
CA LEU A 40 -10.12 0.16 -10.49
C LEU A 40 -11.63 -0.01 -10.64
N GLN A 41 -12.42 0.54 -9.70
CA GLN A 41 -13.88 0.55 -9.81
C GLN A 41 -14.35 1.31 -11.06
N LEU A 42 -13.84 2.52 -11.28
CA LEU A 42 -14.18 3.32 -12.47
C LEU A 42 -13.77 2.64 -13.79
N GLU A 43 -12.63 1.93 -13.79
CA GLU A 43 -12.19 1.15 -14.94
C GLU A 43 -13.10 -0.05 -15.21
N ALA A 44 -13.55 -0.75 -14.17
CA ALA A 44 -14.52 -1.82 -14.30
C ALA A 44 -15.87 -1.30 -14.81
N ASP A 45 -16.36 -0.20 -14.27
CA ASP A 45 -17.63 0.43 -14.68
C ASP A 45 -17.59 0.83 -16.16
N LYS A 46 -16.50 1.46 -16.59
CA LYS A 46 -16.29 1.84 -17.99
C LYS A 46 -16.22 0.61 -18.90
N ALA A 47 -15.48 -0.43 -18.50
CA ALA A 47 -15.38 -1.65 -19.30
C ALA A 47 -16.74 -2.34 -19.45
N MET A 48 -17.56 -2.35 -18.39
CA MET A 48 -18.93 -2.86 -18.45
C MET A 48 -19.82 -2.04 -19.39
N GLU A 49 -19.70 -0.71 -19.37
CA GLU A 49 -20.42 0.18 -20.29
C GLU A 49 -20.00 -0.06 -21.74
N ASP A 50 -18.70 -0.10 -22.02
CA ASP A 50 -18.18 -0.35 -23.36
C ASP A 50 -18.65 -1.72 -23.89
N LEU A 51 -18.67 -2.74 -23.04
CA LEU A 51 -19.18 -4.07 -23.38
C LEU A 51 -20.68 -4.04 -23.69
N ALA A 52 -21.50 -3.36 -22.87
CA ALA A 52 -22.94 -3.22 -23.10
C ALA A 52 -23.27 -2.48 -24.40
N LEU A 53 -22.40 -1.55 -24.82
CA LEU A 53 -22.48 -0.83 -26.09
C LEU A 53 -21.93 -1.63 -27.28
N GLY A 54 -21.47 -2.86 -27.07
CA GLY A 54 -20.90 -3.73 -28.12
C GLY A 54 -19.50 -3.30 -28.59
N LYS A 55 -18.82 -2.42 -27.86
CA LYS A 55 -17.47 -1.91 -28.16
C LYS A 55 -16.38 -2.54 -27.30
N GLY A 56 -16.77 -3.17 -26.19
CA GLY A 56 -15.86 -3.77 -25.21
C GLY A 56 -15.57 -5.25 -25.46
N ASP A 57 -14.40 -5.70 -25.00
CA ASP A 57 -14.02 -7.11 -24.94
C ASP A 57 -14.47 -7.71 -23.60
N LEU A 58 -15.25 -8.80 -23.67
CA LEU A 58 -15.72 -9.53 -22.50
C LEU A 58 -14.57 -9.98 -21.60
N HIS A 59 -13.47 -10.46 -22.17
CA HIS A 59 -12.33 -10.95 -21.40
C HIS A 59 -11.70 -9.85 -20.54
N ASN A 60 -11.44 -8.70 -21.15
CA ASN A 60 -10.88 -7.53 -20.46
C ASN A 60 -11.86 -6.96 -19.42
N THR A 61 -13.15 -6.99 -19.71
CA THR A 61 -14.20 -6.53 -18.79
C THR A 61 -14.23 -7.38 -17.53
N ILE A 62 -14.24 -8.71 -17.67
CA ILE A 62 -14.21 -9.63 -16.53
C ILE A 62 -12.96 -9.42 -15.69
N ILE A 63 -11.79 -9.22 -16.33
CA ILE A 63 -10.54 -8.94 -15.62
C ILE A 63 -10.62 -7.63 -14.83
N ALA A 64 -11.17 -6.57 -15.43
CA ALA A 64 -11.31 -5.28 -14.77
C ALA A 64 -12.21 -5.38 -13.54
N VAL A 65 -13.36 -6.06 -13.67
CA VAL A 65 -14.30 -6.31 -12.57
C VAL A 65 -13.64 -7.11 -11.45
N GLU A 66 -12.94 -8.20 -11.77
CA GLU A 66 -12.29 -9.03 -10.74
C GLU A 66 -11.19 -8.27 -9.99
N LYS A 67 -10.41 -7.44 -10.71
CA LYS A 67 -9.41 -6.56 -10.09
C LYS A 67 -10.05 -5.57 -9.11
N ALA A 68 -11.15 -4.94 -9.50
CA ALA A 68 -11.89 -4.03 -8.63
C ALA A 68 -12.40 -4.77 -7.38
N GLU A 69 -12.99 -5.95 -7.56
CA GLU A 69 -13.55 -6.73 -6.46
C GLU A 69 -12.48 -7.20 -5.46
N ILE A 70 -11.39 -7.82 -5.94
CA ILE A 70 -10.26 -8.24 -5.08
C ILE A 70 -9.71 -7.06 -4.29
N SER A 71 -9.49 -5.93 -4.95
CA SER A 71 -8.91 -4.73 -4.33
C SER A 71 -9.86 -4.13 -3.29
N PHE A 72 -11.16 -4.11 -3.57
CA PHE A 72 -12.16 -3.68 -2.60
C PHE A 72 -12.22 -4.59 -1.37
N ARG A 73 -12.21 -5.92 -1.57
CA ARG A 73 -12.17 -6.89 -0.46
C ARG A 73 -10.94 -6.67 0.41
N LEU A 74 -9.77 -6.42 -0.19
CA LEU A 74 -8.55 -6.08 0.54
C LEU A 74 -8.71 -4.79 1.35
N MET A 75 -9.26 -3.73 0.75
CA MET A 75 -9.51 -2.47 1.44
C MET A 75 -10.45 -2.64 2.65
N MET A 76 -11.49 -3.45 2.52
CA MET A 76 -12.39 -3.75 3.64
C MET A 76 -11.67 -4.45 4.79
N GLN A 77 -10.74 -5.37 4.50
CA GLN A 77 -9.91 -5.99 5.53
C GLN A 77 -9.01 -4.97 6.23
N ILE A 78 -8.40 -4.05 5.47
CA ILE A 78 -7.57 -2.97 6.02
C ILE A 78 -8.42 -2.05 6.90
N ARG A 79 -9.57 -1.58 6.41
CA ARG A 79 -10.54 -0.77 7.17
C ARG A 79 -10.88 -1.43 8.51
N ASN A 80 -11.23 -2.71 8.49
CA ASN A 80 -11.60 -3.45 9.71
C ASN A 80 -10.42 -3.62 10.67
N LYS A 81 -9.18 -3.74 10.19
CA LYS A 81 -7.99 -3.75 11.06
C LYS A 81 -7.74 -2.38 11.68
N LEU A 82 -7.94 -1.30 10.93
CA LEU A 82 -7.74 0.06 11.44
C LEU A 82 -8.76 0.45 12.51
N ILE A 83 -10.03 0.10 12.31
CA ILE A 83 -11.07 0.31 13.32
C ILE A 83 -10.70 -0.43 14.62
N ARG A 84 -10.28 -1.70 14.52
CA ARG A 84 -9.85 -2.48 15.68
C ARG A 84 -8.63 -1.89 16.38
N ALA A 85 -7.62 -1.44 15.63
CA ALA A 85 -6.44 -0.80 16.20
C ALA A 85 -6.81 0.50 16.94
N TYR A 86 -7.72 1.30 16.39
CA TYR A 86 -8.24 2.48 17.08
C TYR A 86 -8.99 2.11 18.38
N GLU A 87 -9.88 1.10 18.33
CA GLU A 87 -10.59 0.59 19.51
C GLU A 87 -9.65 0.03 20.59
N GLU A 88 -8.54 -0.60 20.20
CA GLU A 88 -7.53 -1.14 21.11
C GLU A 88 -6.75 -0.03 21.82
N VAL A 89 -6.32 0.99 21.10
CA VAL A 89 -5.65 2.17 21.68
C VAL A 89 -6.56 2.89 22.68
N MET A 90 -7.86 3.02 22.37
CA MET A 90 -8.84 3.62 23.28
C MET A 90 -9.06 2.78 24.54
N ARG A 91 -8.99 1.45 24.44
CA ARG A 91 -9.12 0.54 25.59
C ARG A 91 -7.89 0.52 26.50
N MET A 92 -6.71 0.85 25.99
CA MET A 92 -5.48 0.95 26.80
C MET A 92 -5.39 2.25 27.62
N GLN A 93 -6.11 3.30 27.22
CA GLN A 93 -6.06 4.62 27.87
C GLN A 93 -7.16 4.82 28.94
N LEU A 94 -8.09 3.87 29.07
CA LEU A 94 -9.12 3.83 30.11
C LEU A 94 -8.66 3.01 31.32
#